data_AF-A0A961Q1G8-F1
#
_entry.id   AF-A0A961Q1G8-F1
#
_cell.length_a   1.000
_cell.length_b   1.000
_cell.length_c   1.000
_cell.angle_alpha   90.00
_cell.angle_beta   90.00
_cell.angle_gamma   90.00
#
_symmetry.space_group_name_H-M   'P 1'
#
loop_
_entity.id
_entity.type
_entity.pdbx_description
1 polymer ?
#
loop_
_entity_poly.entity_id
_entity_poly.type
_entity_poly.pdbx_seq_one_letter_code
_entity_poly.pdbx_strand_id
1 'polypeptide(L)'
;TDGFPLSSFTAAAHRVVHGGLNLTAPVRLTPAIRAEIAACSPLAPLHNPHNLAAIDALAEIDPNLAQFASFDTSFHATNPEVATRYAIPRMEETKGIRRYGFHGLSYASLVHHLPLISGTPLPRRLLAFHLGNGASLCAIEDGKSIATTMGYSPIDGLTMGTRSGGIDANAVLRLVEDHGLEETRAILNFDSGLRGLG
;
A
#
# COMPACT_ATOMS: atom_id res chain seq x y z
N THR A 1 -24.77 25.37 -3.45
CA THR A 1 -24.06 24.24 -2.80
C THR A 1 -22.91 24.84 -2.04
N ASP A 2 -22.74 24.49 -0.77
CA ASP A 2 -21.68 25.02 0.10
C ASP A 2 -20.32 24.41 -0.27
N GLY A 3 -19.85 24.73 -1.47
CA GLY A 3 -18.55 24.32 -1.99
C GLY A 3 -17.52 25.42 -1.81
N PHE A 4 -16.29 25.04 -1.50
CA PHE A 4 -15.15 25.96 -1.55
C PHE A 4 -14.74 26.19 -3.01
N PRO A 5 -14.49 27.44 -3.44
CA PRO A 5 -14.01 27.70 -4.79
C PRO A 5 -12.62 27.09 -4.98
N LEU A 6 -12.32 26.59 -6.19
CA LEU A 6 -11.00 26.00 -6.51
C LEU A 6 -9.83 26.93 -6.17
N SER A 7 -10.02 28.23 -6.38
CA SER A 7 -9.04 29.29 -6.06
C SER A 7 -8.72 29.43 -4.57
N SER A 8 -9.50 28.81 -3.67
CA SER A 8 -9.21 28.80 -2.23
C SER A 8 -8.25 27.69 -1.81
N PHE A 9 -7.94 26.74 -2.68
CA PHE A 9 -6.98 25.67 -2.41
C PHE A 9 -5.57 26.09 -2.82
N THR A 10 -4.58 25.77 -1.98
CA THR A 10 -3.16 25.99 -2.27
C THR A 10 -2.46 24.72 -2.77
N ALA A 11 -3.01 23.55 -2.44
CA ALA A 11 -2.51 22.27 -2.90
C ALA A 11 -3.57 21.15 -2.81
N ALA A 12 -3.31 20.03 -3.48
CA ALA A 12 -4.02 18.77 -3.33
C ALA A 12 -3.03 17.62 -3.00
N ALA A 13 -3.46 16.69 -2.15
CA ALA A 13 -2.68 15.51 -1.79
C ALA A 13 -3.44 14.24 -2.17
N HIS A 14 -2.75 13.33 -2.86
CA HIS A 14 -3.30 12.07 -3.36
C HIS A 14 -2.69 10.89 -2.61
N ARG A 15 -3.54 10.00 -2.12
CA ARG A 15 -3.11 8.68 -1.67
C ARG A 15 -3.02 7.76 -2.88
N VAL A 16 -1.85 7.16 -3.07
CA VAL A 16 -1.59 6.15 -4.09
C VAL A 16 -1.23 4.85 -3.39
N VAL A 17 -1.80 3.74 -3.82
CA VAL A 17 -1.56 2.45 -3.14
C VAL A 17 -0.13 1.96 -3.37
N HIS A 18 0.35 1.95 -4.62
CA HIS A 18 1.64 1.34 -4.94
C HIS A 18 2.59 2.32 -5.64
N GLY A 19 3.73 2.62 -4.99
CA GLY A 19 4.80 3.48 -5.52
C GLY A 19 5.95 2.71 -6.19
N GLY A 20 5.92 1.37 -6.13
CA GLY A 20 6.96 0.53 -6.71
C GLY A 20 8.27 0.67 -5.93
N LEU A 21 9.40 0.55 -6.63
CA LEU A 21 10.73 0.63 -6.01
C LEU A 21 11.26 2.05 -5.85
N ASN A 22 10.74 2.98 -6.64
CA ASN A 22 11.35 4.29 -6.82
C ASN A 22 10.59 5.41 -6.07
N LEU A 23 9.27 5.28 -5.95
CA LEU A 23 8.44 6.29 -5.29
C LEU A 23 8.30 5.97 -3.79
N THR A 24 9.41 6.13 -3.08
CA THR A 24 9.59 5.70 -1.69
C THR A 24 9.34 6.80 -0.65
N ALA A 25 8.87 7.97 -1.06
CA ALA A 25 8.55 9.10 -0.20
C ALA A 25 7.41 9.93 -0.82
N PRO A 26 6.73 10.79 -0.05
CA PRO A 26 5.83 11.79 -0.63
C PRO A 26 6.55 12.69 -1.63
N VAL A 27 5.93 12.93 -2.80
CA VAL A 27 6.53 13.72 -3.88
C VAL A 27 5.54 14.73 -4.44
N ARG A 28 6.06 15.85 -4.94
CA ARG A 28 5.28 16.76 -5.77
C ARG A 28 5.05 16.11 -7.14
N LEU A 29 3.80 16.14 -7.60
CA LEU A 29 3.42 15.60 -8.89
C LEU A 29 3.99 16.45 -10.02
N THR A 30 4.60 15.78 -10.98
CA THR A 30 5.10 16.30 -12.25
C THR A 30 4.69 15.30 -13.35
N PRO A 31 4.76 15.67 -14.64
CA PRO A 31 4.49 14.71 -15.71
C PRO A 31 5.34 13.43 -15.61
N ALA A 32 6.61 13.56 -15.19
CA ALA A 32 7.51 12.43 -14.99
C ALA A 32 7.06 11.52 -13.84
N ILE A 33 6.74 12.10 -12.68
CA ILE A 33 6.23 11.33 -11.52
C ILE A 33 4.89 10.67 -11.85
N ARG A 34 4.00 11.36 -12.56
CA ARG A 34 2.72 10.80 -13.00
C ARG A 34 2.92 9.60 -13.93
N ALA A 35 3.88 9.66 -14.86
CA ALA A 35 4.25 8.53 -15.71
C ALA A 35 4.83 7.36 -14.89
N GLU A 36 5.62 7.64 -13.86
CA GLU A 36 6.18 6.61 -12.97
C GLU A 36 5.10 5.92 -12.11
N ILE A 37 4.11 6.66 -11.62
CA ILE A 37 2.93 6.09 -10.96
C ILE A 37 2.16 5.19 -11.94
N ALA A 38 2.00 5.62 -13.19
CA ALA A 38 1.34 4.82 -14.23
C ALA A 38 2.10 3.52 -14.52
N ALA A 39 3.44 3.56 -14.54
CA ALA A 39 4.26 2.35 -14.69
C ALA A 39 4.11 1.36 -13.52
N CYS A 40 3.65 1.81 -12.34
CA CYS A 40 3.34 0.95 -11.20
C CYS A 40 1.94 0.31 -11.27
N SER A 41 1.11 0.63 -12.27
CA SER A 41 -0.25 0.07 -12.39
C SER A 41 -0.30 -1.46 -12.42
N PRO A 42 0.64 -2.19 -13.08
CA PRO A 42 0.65 -3.65 -13.02
C PRO A 42 0.80 -4.23 -11.60
N LEU A 43 1.39 -3.49 -10.66
CA LEU A 43 1.56 -3.91 -9.27
C LEU A 43 0.26 -3.72 -8.44
N ALA A 44 -0.60 -2.79 -8.87
CA ALA A 44 -1.89 -2.52 -8.22
C ALA A 44 -2.98 -2.16 -9.25
N PRO A 45 -3.38 -3.09 -10.13
CA PRO A 45 -4.21 -2.80 -11.30
C PRO A 45 -5.61 -2.31 -10.95
N LEU A 46 -6.13 -2.70 -9.78
CA LEU A 46 -7.44 -2.26 -9.30
C LEU A 46 -7.41 -0.88 -8.62
N HIS A 47 -6.23 -0.35 -8.26
CA HIS A 47 -6.10 0.83 -7.41
C HIS A 47 -5.44 2.01 -8.13
N ASN A 48 -4.21 1.80 -8.65
CA ASN A 48 -3.41 2.89 -9.21
C ASN A 48 -4.09 3.61 -10.39
N PRO A 49 -4.79 2.94 -11.34
CA PRO A 49 -5.51 3.64 -12.40
C PRO A 49 -6.58 4.61 -11.88
N HIS A 50 -7.33 4.22 -10.84
CA HIS A 50 -8.32 5.10 -10.21
C HIS A 50 -7.66 6.29 -9.51
N ASN A 51 -6.50 6.09 -8.87
CA ASN A 51 -5.76 7.19 -8.25
C ASN A 51 -5.22 8.16 -9.30
N LEU A 52 -4.73 7.67 -10.44
CA LEU A 52 -4.27 8.51 -11.56
C LEU A 52 -5.40 9.33 -12.16
N ALA A 53 -6.60 8.77 -12.30
CA ALA A 53 -7.75 9.51 -12.82
C ALA A 53 -8.07 10.76 -11.98
N ALA A 54 -7.95 10.68 -10.65
CA ALA A 54 -8.15 11.84 -9.76
C ALA A 54 -7.04 12.90 -9.91
N ILE A 55 -5.80 12.45 -10.08
CA ILE A 55 -4.64 13.34 -10.35
C ILE A 55 -4.84 14.08 -11.67
N ASP A 56 -5.18 13.34 -12.73
CA ASP A 56 -5.36 13.88 -14.07
C ASP A 56 -6.54 14.86 -14.11
N ALA A 57 -7.68 14.51 -13.48
CA ALA A 57 -8.85 15.39 -13.41
C ALA A 57 -8.54 16.73 -12.73
N LEU A 58 -7.80 16.74 -11.62
CA LEU A 58 -7.42 18.01 -10.97
C LEU A 58 -6.42 18.81 -11.82
N ALA A 59 -5.53 18.14 -12.55
CA ALA A 59 -4.58 18.81 -13.43
C ALA A 59 -5.26 19.46 -14.64
N GLU A 60 -6.35 18.87 -15.13
CA GLU A 60 -7.20 19.46 -16.19
C GLU A 60 -8.01 20.66 -15.67
N ILE A 61 -8.52 20.59 -14.44
CA ILE A 61 -9.36 21.64 -13.84
C ILE A 61 -8.52 22.88 -13.45
N ASP A 62 -7.38 22.68 -12.79
CA ASP A 62 -6.46 23.76 -12.42
C ASP A 62 -4.99 23.31 -12.57
N PRO A 63 -4.34 23.64 -13.70
CA PRO A 63 -2.94 23.30 -13.94
C PRO A 63 -1.95 23.97 -12.96
N ASN A 64 -2.36 25.03 -12.26
CA ASN A 64 -1.50 25.76 -11.35
C ASN A 64 -1.58 25.27 -9.90
N LEU A 65 -2.61 24.49 -9.56
CA LEU A 65 -2.76 23.91 -8.23
C LEU A 65 -1.64 22.90 -7.97
N ALA A 66 -0.85 23.11 -6.92
CA ALA A 66 0.22 22.19 -6.58
C ALA A 66 -0.35 20.84 -6.11
N GLN A 67 0.02 19.75 -6.77
CA GLN A 67 -0.43 18.41 -6.37
C GLN A 67 0.72 17.57 -5.83
N PHE A 68 0.43 16.70 -4.86
CA PHE A 68 1.39 15.80 -4.22
C PHE A 68 0.83 14.39 -4.17
N ALA A 69 1.69 13.38 -4.23
CA ALA A 69 1.33 11.98 -4.07
C ALA A 69 2.07 11.38 -2.87
N SER A 70 1.36 10.57 -2.08
CA SER A 70 1.91 9.78 -0.98
C SER A 70 1.52 8.32 -1.15
N PHE A 71 2.47 7.41 -0.90
CA PHE A 71 2.33 6.00 -1.25
C PHE A 71 2.17 5.12 -0.01
N ASP A 72 1.20 4.20 0.00
CA ASP A 72 1.03 3.24 1.11
C ASP A 72 2.25 2.33 1.31
N THR A 73 3.06 2.17 0.27
CA THR A 73 4.30 1.38 0.25
C THR A 73 5.52 2.15 0.76
N SER A 74 5.48 3.49 0.76
CA SER A 74 6.67 4.34 1.01
C SER A 74 7.31 4.14 2.38
N PHE A 75 6.52 4.04 3.45
CA PHE A 75 7.04 3.86 4.82
C PHE A 75 7.87 2.57 4.98
N HIS A 76 7.58 1.56 4.17
CA HIS A 76 8.23 0.24 4.18
C HIS A 76 9.47 0.15 3.28
N ALA A 77 9.79 1.22 2.53
CA ALA A 77 10.98 1.24 1.66
C ALA A 77 12.31 1.15 2.42
N THR A 78 12.28 1.34 3.75
CA THR A 78 13.43 1.19 4.64
C THR A 78 13.69 -0.25 5.07
N ASN A 79 12.80 -1.19 4.74
CA ASN A 79 12.96 -2.60 5.09
C ASN A 79 14.22 -3.19 4.43
N PRO A 80 15.05 -3.96 5.17
CA PRO A 80 16.24 -4.59 4.62
C PRO A 80 15.91 -5.68 3.58
N GLU A 81 16.89 -6.06 2.76
CA GLU A 81 16.72 -7.09 1.72
C GLU A 81 16.15 -8.39 2.29
N VAL A 82 16.65 -8.84 3.44
CA VAL A 82 16.18 -10.06 4.12
C VAL A 82 14.68 -10.03 4.47
N ALA A 83 14.12 -8.84 4.73
CA ALA A 83 12.71 -8.66 5.03
C ALA A 83 11.84 -8.51 3.78
N THR A 84 12.44 -8.22 2.62
CA THR A 84 11.71 -7.89 1.39
C THR A 84 11.79 -8.98 0.33
N ARG A 85 12.86 -9.78 0.31
CA ARG A 85 13.09 -10.81 -0.70
C ARG A 85 12.28 -12.08 -0.42
N TYR A 86 11.67 -12.63 -1.47
CA TYR A 86 11.12 -13.99 -1.43
C TYR A 86 12.21 -15.00 -1.81
N ALA A 87 12.18 -16.19 -1.22
CA ALA A 87 13.12 -17.27 -1.50
C ALA A 87 12.77 -18.00 -2.81
N ILE A 88 12.74 -17.26 -3.91
CA ILE A 88 12.41 -17.72 -5.28
C ILE A 88 13.54 -17.33 -6.25
N PRO A 89 13.55 -17.87 -7.48
CA PRO A 89 14.58 -17.52 -8.47
C PRO A 89 14.69 -16.00 -8.71
N ARG A 90 15.92 -15.49 -8.85
CA ARG A 90 16.20 -14.04 -8.99
C ARG A 90 15.51 -13.38 -10.19
N MET A 91 15.18 -14.14 -11.24
CA MET A 91 14.45 -13.60 -12.39
C MET A 91 13.08 -13.05 -12.00
N GLU A 92 12.39 -13.64 -11.01
CA GLU A 92 11.08 -13.14 -10.57
C GLU A 92 11.18 -11.82 -9.80
N GLU A 93 12.31 -11.61 -9.10
CA GLU A 93 12.60 -10.33 -8.43
C GLU A 93 12.69 -9.17 -9.42
N THR A 94 13.25 -9.40 -10.62
CA THR A 94 13.32 -8.39 -11.70
C THR A 94 11.95 -8.01 -12.27
N LYS A 95 10.91 -8.82 -12.02
CA LYS A 95 9.52 -8.50 -12.35
C LYS A 95 8.78 -7.77 -11.22
N GLY A 96 9.50 -7.39 -10.15
CA GLY A 96 8.92 -6.72 -8.98
C GLY A 96 8.31 -7.67 -7.95
N ILE A 97 8.52 -8.99 -8.05
CA ILE A 97 7.99 -9.94 -7.06
C ILE A 97 8.86 -9.89 -5.80
N ARG A 98 8.40 -9.11 -4.82
CA ARG A 98 9.01 -8.91 -3.49
C ARG A 98 7.94 -8.47 -2.51
N ARG A 99 8.28 -8.38 -1.22
CA ARG A 99 7.44 -7.69 -0.23
C ARG A 99 7.60 -6.17 -0.38
N TYR A 100 6.46 -5.49 -0.51
CA TYR A 100 6.39 -4.03 -0.50
C TYR A 100 5.82 -3.52 0.82
N GLY A 101 4.78 -4.16 1.35
CA GLY A 101 4.06 -3.69 2.52
C GLY A 101 3.10 -2.54 2.23
N PHE A 102 2.03 -2.43 3.00
CA PHE A 102 0.99 -1.41 2.83
C PHE A 102 0.52 -0.88 4.20
N HIS A 103 -0.39 0.09 4.16
CA HIS A 103 -0.78 0.91 5.30
C HIS A 103 0.35 1.80 5.84
N GLY A 104 1.39 2.05 5.02
CA GLY A 104 2.54 2.87 5.39
C GLY A 104 2.17 4.29 5.81
N LEU A 105 1.16 4.90 5.19
CA LEU A 105 0.67 6.23 5.61
C LEU A 105 0.08 6.21 7.03
N SER A 106 -0.59 5.12 7.40
CA SER A 106 -1.12 4.95 8.76
C SER A 106 0.02 4.76 9.77
N TYR A 107 1.04 3.97 9.43
CA TYR A 107 2.21 3.81 10.31
C TYR A 107 3.04 5.08 10.44
N ALA A 108 3.23 5.82 9.34
CA ALA A 108 3.91 7.13 9.36
C ALA A 108 3.16 8.13 10.25
N SER A 109 1.83 8.20 10.12
CA SER A 109 0.96 9.00 10.99
C SER A 109 1.10 8.58 12.46
N LEU A 110 1.06 7.28 12.75
CA LEU A 110 1.23 6.75 14.10
C LEU A 110 2.58 7.17 14.71
N VAL A 111 3.68 6.98 13.97
CA VAL A 111 5.03 7.36 14.41
C VAL A 111 5.13 8.86 14.71
N HIS A 112 4.48 9.70 13.89
CA HIS A 112 4.48 11.15 14.08
C HIS A 112 3.65 11.58 15.31
N HIS A 113 2.47 10.99 15.50
CA HIS A 113 1.50 11.45 16.50
C HIS A 113 1.62 10.77 17.87
N LEU A 114 2.15 9.54 17.94
CA LEU A 114 2.24 8.81 19.21
C LEU A 114 2.98 9.59 20.32
N PRO A 115 4.11 10.27 20.05
CA PRO A 115 4.75 11.10 21.07
C PRO A 115 3.92 12.30 21.52
N LEU A 116 3.20 12.92 20.58
CA LEU A 116 2.33 14.07 20.85
C LEU A 116 1.15 13.70 21.74
N ILE A 117 0.58 12.50 21.55
CA ILE A 117 -0.56 12.01 22.30
C ILE A 117 -0.13 11.47 23.67
N SER A 118 0.98 10.71 23.71
CA SER A 118 1.44 10.05 24.95
C SER A 118 2.22 10.97 25.88
N GLY A 119 2.74 12.10 25.39
CA GLY A 119 3.67 12.95 26.13
C GLY A 119 5.04 12.31 26.36
N THR A 120 5.34 11.18 25.72
CA THR A 120 6.60 10.44 25.87
C THR A 120 7.31 10.29 24.53
N PRO A 121 8.65 10.20 24.48
CA PRO A 121 9.37 9.94 23.24
C PRO A 121 8.92 8.63 22.58
N LEU A 122 8.99 8.57 21.25
CA LEU A 122 8.72 7.33 20.52
C LEU A 122 9.66 6.22 21.04
N PRO A 123 9.14 5.04 21.42
CA PRO A 123 10.01 3.94 21.81
C PRO A 123 10.88 3.52 20.63
N ARG A 124 12.14 3.20 20.91
CA ARG A 124 13.09 2.72 19.87
C ARG A 124 12.55 1.51 19.12
N ARG A 125 11.86 0.59 19.79
CA ARG A 125 11.22 -0.59 19.17
C ARG A 125 9.74 -0.53 19.42
N LEU A 126 8.97 -0.62 18.35
CA LEU A 126 7.52 -0.54 18.37
C LEU A 126 6.94 -1.59 17.43
N LEU A 127 5.99 -2.38 17.93
CA LEU A 127 5.15 -3.23 17.10
C LEU A 127 3.79 -2.55 16.96
N ALA A 128 3.46 -2.10 15.75
CA ALA A 128 2.23 -1.40 15.45
C ALA A 128 1.23 -2.33 14.74
N PHE A 129 -0.05 -2.17 15.06
CA PHE A 129 -1.14 -3.00 14.55
C PHE A 129 -2.15 -2.09 13.86
N HIS A 130 -2.24 -2.18 12.54
CA HIS A 130 -3.32 -1.55 11.78
C HIS A 130 -4.44 -2.57 11.60
N LEU A 131 -5.50 -2.47 12.40
CA LEU A 131 -6.62 -3.41 12.41
C LEU A 131 -7.88 -2.73 11.87
N GLY A 132 -8.22 -3.03 10.62
CA GLY A 132 -9.44 -2.60 9.96
C GLY A 132 -9.95 -3.68 9.02
N ASN A 133 -10.70 -3.30 7.99
CA ASN A 133 -11.16 -4.26 6.97
C ASN A 133 -9.97 -4.90 6.24
N GLY A 134 -8.92 -4.12 5.97
CA GLY A 134 -7.57 -4.62 5.72
C GLY A 134 -6.75 -4.55 7.01
N ALA A 135 -5.97 -5.59 7.31
CA ALA A 135 -5.20 -5.66 8.55
C ALA A 135 -3.72 -5.96 8.29
N SER A 136 -2.83 -5.26 8.98
CA SER A 136 -1.39 -5.56 8.95
C SER A 136 -0.73 -5.24 10.29
N LEU A 137 0.43 -5.85 10.52
CA LEU A 137 1.35 -5.46 11.59
C LEU A 137 2.65 -4.93 10.98
N CYS A 138 3.28 -3.99 11.67
CA CYS A 138 4.55 -3.41 11.28
C CYS A 138 5.51 -3.40 12.47
N ALA A 139 6.68 -4.00 12.28
CA ALA A 139 7.81 -3.84 13.18
C ALA A 139 8.54 -2.55 12.81
N ILE A 140 8.70 -1.67 13.79
CA ILE A 140 9.27 -0.33 13.65
C ILE A 140 10.47 -0.24 14.59
N GLU A 141 11.63 0.13 14.05
CA GLU A 141 12.84 0.43 14.82
C GLU A 141 13.30 1.86 14.48
N ASP A 142 13.55 2.67 15.52
CA ASP A 142 13.98 4.08 15.39
C ASP A 142 13.08 4.90 14.44
N GLY A 143 11.76 4.68 14.54
CA GLY A 143 10.73 5.35 13.75
C GLY A 143 10.61 4.89 12.29
N LYS A 144 11.38 3.87 11.88
CA LYS A 144 11.40 3.33 10.51
C LYS A 144 10.84 1.91 10.48
N SER A 145 10.15 1.55 9.41
CA SER A 145 9.73 0.17 9.21
C SER A 145 10.96 -0.73 8.99
N ILE A 146 10.95 -1.90 9.63
CA ILE A 146 11.97 -2.94 9.39
C ILE A 146 11.35 -4.25 8.90
N ALA A 147 10.06 -4.48 9.15
CA ALA A 147 9.28 -5.59 8.61
C ALA A 147 7.79 -5.27 8.70
N THR A 148 6.98 -5.92 7.85
CA THR A 148 5.52 -5.82 7.87
C THR A 148 4.91 -7.14 7.40
N THR A 149 3.69 -7.43 7.83
CA THR A 149 3.02 -8.70 7.51
C THR A 149 2.53 -8.78 6.07
N MET A 150 2.22 -7.63 5.45
CA MET A 150 1.81 -7.63 4.05
C MET A 150 3.01 -7.77 3.12
N GLY A 151 2.82 -8.55 2.06
CA GLY A 151 3.87 -8.95 1.14
C GLY A 151 3.86 -8.16 -0.17
N TYR A 152 3.87 -8.89 -1.28
CA TYR A 152 3.74 -8.34 -2.63
C TYR A 152 2.44 -7.56 -2.82
N SER A 153 1.34 -8.08 -2.27
CA SER A 153 0.04 -7.44 -2.32
C SER A 153 -0.57 -7.33 -0.91
N PRO A 154 -1.64 -6.54 -0.75
CA PRO A 154 -2.34 -6.38 0.52
C PRO A 154 -3.12 -7.64 1.00
N ILE A 155 -2.94 -8.80 0.35
CA ILE A 155 -3.60 -10.04 0.77
C ILE A 155 -2.77 -10.84 1.77
N ASP A 156 -1.44 -10.79 1.66
CA ASP A 156 -0.53 -11.59 2.48
C ASP A 156 -0.53 -11.10 3.93
N GLY A 157 -0.20 -12.00 4.86
CA GLY A 157 -0.19 -11.72 6.29
C GLY A 157 -1.47 -12.17 7.01
N LEU A 158 -2.12 -11.26 7.72
CA LEU A 158 -3.24 -11.57 8.61
C LEU A 158 -4.51 -11.98 7.85
N THR A 159 -5.34 -12.81 8.48
CA THR A 159 -6.75 -12.93 8.10
C THR A 159 -7.46 -11.58 8.31
N MET A 160 -8.25 -11.14 7.33
CA MET A 160 -8.89 -9.81 7.33
C MET A 160 -10.42 -9.95 7.18
N GLY A 161 -11.14 -8.85 6.92
CA GLY A 161 -12.60 -8.90 6.82
C GLY A 161 -13.11 -9.85 5.72
N THR A 162 -12.59 -9.66 4.50
CA THR A 162 -12.96 -10.47 3.32
C THR A 162 -11.79 -11.15 2.63
N ARG A 163 -10.57 -10.92 3.11
CA ARG A 163 -9.33 -11.44 2.52
C ARG A 163 -8.81 -12.62 3.34
N SER A 164 -8.31 -13.64 2.65
CA SER A 164 -7.81 -14.87 3.28
C SER A 164 -6.68 -14.62 4.28
N GLY A 165 -5.81 -13.65 3.99
CA GLY A 165 -4.48 -13.62 4.60
C GLY A 165 -3.54 -14.59 3.90
N GLY A 166 -2.41 -14.87 4.54
CA GLY A 166 -1.46 -15.88 4.10
C GLY A 166 -2.07 -17.29 4.14
N ILE A 167 -2.03 -18.00 3.01
CA ILE A 167 -2.38 -19.42 2.89
C ILE A 167 -1.30 -20.16 2.10
N ASP A 168 -1.33 -21.49 2.12
CA ASP A 168 -0.37 -22.32 1.40
C ASP A 168 -0.39 -22.04 -0.12
N ALA A 169 0.80 -21.93 -0.73
CA ALA A 169 0.92 -21.61 -2.16
C ALA A 169 0.33 -22.72 -3.07
N ASN A 170 0.46 -23.99 -2.69
CA ASN A 170 -0.18 -25.09 -3.44
C ASN A 170 -1.70 -25.08 -3.27
N ALA A 171 -2.22 -24.61 -2.14
CA ALA A 171 -3.66 -24.40 -2.00
C ALA A 171 -4.15 -23.31 -2.98
N VAL A 172 -3.40 -22.21 -3.14
CA VAL A 172 -3.70 -21.19 -4.16
C VAL A 172 -3.68 -21.78 -5.57
N LEU A 173 -2.65 -22.57 -5.91
CA LEU A 173 -2.57 -23.22 -7.23
C LEU A 173 -3.75 -24.16 -7.46
N ARG A 174 -4.15 -24.93 -6.45
CA ARG A 174 -5.31 -25.81 -6.55
C ARG A 174 -6.62 -25.05 -6.75
N LEU A 175 -6.82 -23.91 -6.08
CA LEU A 175 -7.98 -23.05 -6.33
C LEU A 175 -8.01 -22.57 -7.79
N VAL A 176 -6.85 -22.22 -8.36
CA VAL A 176 -6.76 -21.81 -9.77
C VAL A 176 -7.11 -22.96 -10.72
N GLU A 177 -6.68 -24.19 -10.41
CA GLU A 177 -7.06 -25.38 -11.18
C GLU A 177 -8.56 -25.66 -11.12
N ASP A 178 -9.18 -25.50 -9.94
CA ASP A 178 -10.59 -25.83 -9.71
C ASP A 178 -11.55 -24.73 -10.21
N HIS A 179 -11.16 -23.45 -10.11
CA HIS A 179 -12.06 -22.31 -10.33
C HIS A 179 -11.59 -21.33 -11.42
N GLY A 180 -10.33 -21.42 -11.86
CA GLY A 180 -9.71 -20.44 -12.74
C GLY A 180 -9.19 -19.19 -11.99
N LEU A 181 -8.44 -18.36 -12.70
CA LEU A 181 -7.70 -17.22 -12.12
C LEU A 181 -8.63 -16.16 -11.50
N GLU A 182 -9.64 -15.71 -12.24
CA GLU A 182 -10.49 -14.59 -11.80
C GLU A 182 -11.36 -14.97 -10.60
N GLU A 183 -11.95 -16.17 -10.62
CA GLU A 183 -12.74 -16.66 -9.49
C GLU A 183 -11.85 -16.89 -8.26
N THR A 184 -10.64 -17.44 -8.44
CA THR A 184 -9.67 -17.55 -7.33
C THR A 184 -9.33 -16.18 -6.74
N ARG A 185 -9.15 -15.15 -7.57
CA ARG A 185 -8.92 -13.78 -7.09
C ARG A 185 -10.11 -13.27 -6.28
N ALA A 186 -11.33 -13.56 -6.71
CA ALA A 186 -12.55 -13.18 -5.99
C ALA A 186 -12.65 -13.87 -4.64
N ILE A 187 -12.49 -15.20 -4.61
CA ILE A 187 -12.45 -16.03 -3.39
C ILE A 187 -11.46 -15.42 -2.40
N LEU A 188 -10.23 -15.20 -2.82
CA LEU A 188 -9.13 -14.76 -1.96
C LEU A 188 -9.29 -13.32 -1.45
N ASN A 189 -9.96 -12.42 -2.20
CA ASN A 189 -10.08 -11.00 -1.82
C ASN A 189 -11.42 -10.59 -1.21
N PHE A 190 -12.50 -11.29 -1.55
CA PHE A 190 -13.88 -10.85 -1.26
C PHE A 190 -14.71 -11.89 -0.51
N ASP A 191 -14.43 -13.19 -0.68
CA ASP A 191 -15.24 -14.27 -0.10
C ASP A 191 -14.47 -15.13 0.92
N SER A 192 -13.33 -14.64 1.40
CA SER A 192 -12.50 -15.26 2.43
C SER A 192 -12.50 -14.42 3.71
N GLY A 193 -11.50 -14.60 4.57
CA GLY A 193 -11.35 -13.81 5.78
C GLY A 193 -12.38 -14.18 6.84
N LEU A 194 -12.73 -13.22 7.69
CA LEU A 194 -13.79 -13.36 8.67
C LEU A 194 -15.12 -13.76 8.00
N ARG A 195 -15.44 -13.18 6.84
CA ARG A 195 -16.64 -13.53 6.06
C ARG A 195 -16.70 -15.02 5.69
N GLY A 196 -15.56 -15.63 5.38
CA GLY A 196 -15.48 -17.06 5.06
C GLY A 196 -15.58 -17.98 6.29
N LEU A 197 -15.42 -17.43 7.50
CA LEU A 197 -15.43 -18.19 8.77
C LEU A 197 -16.78 -18.14 9.50
N GLY A 198 -17.71 -17.27 9.07
CA GLY A 198 -19.02 -17.07 9.70
C GLY A 198 -19.07 -15.77 10.49
#